data_AF-A0A0V8HEL5-F1
#
_entry.id   AF-A0A0V8HEL5-F1
#
_cell.length_a   1.000
_cell.length_b   1.000
_cell.length_c   1.000
_cell.angle_alpha   90.00
_cell.angle_beta   90.00
_cell.angle_gamma   90.00
#
_symmetry.space_group_name_H-M   'P 1'
#
loop_
_entity.id
_entity.type
_entity.pdbx_description
1 polymer ?
#
loop_
_entity_poly.entity_id
_entity_poly.type
_entity_poly.pdbx_seq_one_letter_code
_entity_poly.pdbx_strand_id
1 'polypeptide(L)'
;MSEKINQFLKICRNFNPSRITIKTEDHHQVKDMIMLMGCDLNIEVTRYEHDQDFTVMVSDGEQMEIKLTSLGISRFIENAYSKDPDQKEIEASFIMPKGVFTLSLYGRYLKDNRGKRTKFNDLVTRAAACITCPKMTEKKAVISRLNGNIEADLMFIGEAPGSSGAELTRVPMSGDSSGENFEELLNHIGLTRDEVYITHAVLCCPTDKYEKVRVPSTKEIANCSHYLLEQIELVQPKMIVTLGSNALKALNTIKKHSIVLKDHVAQPQQWNSYKVFPLYHTSTVVMNRRKRTKQQQMQDFIKLKSTYIGTVGQVQCPTTEPSFKKP
;
A
#
# COMPACT_ATOMS: atom_id res chain seq x y z
N MET A 1 -11.18 33.31 5.37
CA MET A 1 -10.16 32.24 5.52
C MET A 1 -9.07 32.48 4.49
N SER A 2 -7.80 32.53 4.91
CA SER A 2 -6.69 32.91 4.01
C SER A 2 -6.43 31.85 2.93
N GLU A 3 -5.96 32.29 1.76
CA GLU A 3 -5.63 31.43 0.62
C GLU A 3 -4.66 30.29 1.00
N LYS A 4 -3.67 30.60 1.86
CA LYS A 4 -2.70 29.63 2.41
C LYS A 4 -3.37 28.50 3.20
N ILE A 5 -4.42 28.79 3.99
CA ILE A 5 -5.15 27.77 4.74
C ILE A 5 -5.89 26.84 3.78
N ASN A 6 -6.53 27.37 2.75
CA ASN A 6 -7.22 26.54 1.75
C ASN A 6 -6.24 25.63 0.98
N GLN A 7 -5.06 26.15 0.62
CA GLN A 7 -4.00 25.38 -0.02
C GLN A 7 -3.50 24.26 0.91
N PHE A 8 -3.20 24.58 2.16
CA PHE A 8 -2.80 23.60 3.18
C PHE A 8 -3.86 22.49 3.36
N LEU A 9 -5.13 22.85 3.52
CA LEU A 9 -6.24 21.88 3.65
C LEU A 9 -6.37 20.97 2.42
N LYS A 10 -6.20 21.51 1.21
CA LYS A 10 -6.23 20.73 -0.03
C LYS A 10 -5.11 19.70 -0.06
N ILE A 11 -3.94 20.04 0.46
CA ILE A 11 -2.77 19.17 0.48
C ILE A 11 -2.93 18.09 1.54
N CYS A 12 -3.31 18.42 2.78
CA CYS A 12 -3.55 17.40 3.82
C CYS A 12 -4.53 16.31 3.37
N ARG A 13 -5.55 16.66 2.58
CA ARG A 13 -6.51 15.69 2.01
C ARG A 13 -5.93 14.76 0.95
N ASN A 14 -4.91 15.21 0.24
CA ASN A 14 -4.36 14.55 -0.95
C ASN A 14 -2.88 14.22 -0.78
N PHE A 15 -2.38 14.10 0.45
CA PHE A 15 -0.98 13.79 0.72
C PHE A 15 -0.88 12.56 1.60
N ASN A 16 0.01 11.62 1.23
CA ASN A 16 0.33 10.44 2.04
C ASN A 16 1.71 10.62 2.66
N PRO A 17 1.80 11.04 3.93
CA PRO A 17 3.08 11.25 4.58
C PRO A 17 3.72 9.91 4.99
N SER A 18 5.01 9.77 4.73
CA SER A 18 5.88 8.71 5.29
C SER A 18 6.65 9.18 6.52
N ARG A 19 6.75 10.51 6.71
CA ARG A 19 7.30 11.16 7.90
C ARG A 19 6.55 12.46 8.18
N ILE A 20 6.23 12.69 9.45
CA ILE A 20 5.67 13.94 9.95
C ILE A 20 6.61 14.48 11.01
N THR A 21 6.94 15.75 10.93
CA THR A 21 7.75 16.45 11.93
C THR A 21 6.99 17.66 12.43
N ILE A 22 6.95 17.79 13.74
CA ILE A 22 6.26 18.84 14.46
C ILE A 22 7.30 19.58 15.29
N LYS A 23 7.36 20.90 15.18
CA LYS A 23 8.29 21.75 15.92
C LYS A 23 7.55 22.92 16.54
N THR A 24 7.89 23.26 17.77
CA THR A 24 7.52 24.53 18.41
C THR A 24 8.76 25.40 18.51
N GLU A 25 8.63 26.67 18.14
CA GLU A 25 9.73 27.66 18.16
C GLU A 25 9.29 28.90 18.94
N ASP A 26 10.19 29.43 19.76
CA ASP A 26 10.02 30.68 20.50
C ASP A 26 11.28 31.53 20.31
N HIS A 27 11.13 32.80 19.91
CA HIS A 27 12.24 33.70 19.61
C HIS A 27 13.37 33.08 18.73
N HIS A 28 13.00 32.27 17.72
CA HIS A 28 13.91 31.54 16.82
C HIS A 28 14.69 30.38 17.46
N GLN A 29 14.28 29.89 18.63
CA GLN A 29 14.82 28.67 19.25
C GLN A 29 13.77 27.57 19.27
N VAL A 30 14.15 26.36 18.86
CA VAL A 30 13.28 25.17 18.94
C VAL A 30 13.09 24.79 20.42
N LYS A 31 11.84 24.72 20.86
CA LYS A 31 11.43 24.32 22.21
C LYS A 31 11.18 22.82 22.27
N ASP A 32 10.30 22.32 21.41
CA ASP A 32 9.91 20.91 21.34
C ASP A 32 9.92 20.41 19.90
N MET A 33 10.24 19.13 19.72
CA MET A 33 10.15 18.46 18.43
C MET A 33 9.60 17.04 18.57
N ILE A 34 8.58 16.72 17.79
CA ILE A 34 8.04 15.37 17.65
C ILE A 34 8.28 14.93 16.20
N MET A 35 8.79 13.71 16.02
CA MET A 35 8.95 13.10 14.70
C MET A 35 8.24 11.76 14.67
N LEU A 36 7.29 11.64 13.76
CA LEU A 36 6.56 10.41 13.47
C LEU A 36 7.05 9.86 12.14
N MET A 37 7.28 8.55 12.09
CA MET A 37 7.70 7.83 10.89
C MET A 37 6.83 6.59 10.75
N GLY A 38 6.34 6.33 9.55
CA GLY A 38 5.48 5.17 9.32
C GLY A 38 4.79 5.20 7.97
N CYS A 39 4.31 4.04 7.53
CA CYS A 39 3.53 3.89 6.31
C CYS A 39 2.04 4.23 6.49
N ASP A 40 1.62 4.53 7.72
CA ASP A 40 0.23 4.72 8.12
C ASP A 40 -0.09 6.10 8.70
N LEU A 41 0.83 7.04 8.52
CA LEU A 41 0.63 8.40 8.99
C LEU A 41 -0.52 9.04 8.19
N ASN A 42 -1.51 9.56 8.91
CA ASN A 42 -2.62 10.30 8.35
C ASN A 42 -2.68 11.69 8.97
N ILE A 43 -3.15 12.64 8.18
CA ILE A 43 -3.36 14.02 8.62
C ILE A 43 -4.75 14.40 8.24
N GLU A 44 -5.58 14.55 9.26
CA GLU A 44 -6.94 15.00 9.10
C GLU A 44 -7.07 16.36 9.76
N VAL A 45 -7.64 17.31 9.03
CA VAL A 45 -7.90 18.65 9.57
C VAL A 45 -9.39 18.78 9.78
N THR A 46 -9.82 18.70 11.04
CA THR A 46 -11.20 18.90 11.48
C THR A 46 -11.38 20.35 11.96
N ARG A 47 -12.41 21.02 11.45
CA ARG A 47 -12.71 22.43 11.77
C ARG A 47 -13.86 22.49 12.77
N TYR A 48 -13.66 23.12 13.92
CA TYR A 48 -14.73 23.37 14.90
C TYR A 48 -14.61 24.72 15.64
N GLU A 49 -15.80 25.26 15.89
CA GLU A 49 -16.25 26.23 16.90
C GLU A 49 -16.04 27.74 16.69
N HIS A 50 -14.87 28.27 16.39
CA HIS A 50 -14.72 29.74 16.23
C HIS A 50 -13.80 30.12 15.07
N ASP A 51 -14.07 31.27 14.44
CA ASP A 51 -13.78 31.58 13.03
C ASP A 51 -12.28 31.72 12.65
N GLN A 52 -11.35 31.22 13.47
CA GLN A 52 -9.91 31.14 13.20
C GLN A 52 -9.22 29.86 13.73
N ASP A 53 -9.91 29.00 14.47
CA ASP A 53 -9.31 27.79 15.07
C ASP A 53 -9.49 26.55 14.18
N PHE A 54 -8.43 25.76 13.99
CA PHE A 54 -8.48 24.48 13.28
C PHE A 54 -7.66 23.41 14.00
N THR A 55 -8.23 22.21 14.12
CA THR A 55 -7.58 21.07 14.77
C THR A 55 -6.86 20.26 13.71
N VAL A 56 -5.57 19.95 13.92
CA VAL A 56 -4.81 19.08 13.02
C VAL A 56 -4.61 17.75 13.72
N MET A 57 -5.41 16.78 13.34
CA MET A 57 -5.26 15.41 13.83
C MET A 57 -4.15 14.73 13.03
N VAL A 58 -3.17 14.17 13.74
CA VAL A 58 -2.07 13.41 13.14
C VAL A 58 -2.06 12.04 13.77
N SER A 59 -2.45 11.01 13.03
CA SER A 59 -2.53 9.64 13.55
C SER A 59 -1.59 8.71 12.82
N ASP A 60 -0.91 7.82 13.53
CA ASP A 60 -0.19 6.66 12.95
C ASP A 60 -1.04 5.37 12.95
N GLY A 61 -2.26 5.42 13.49
CA GLY A 61 -3.10 4.25 13.74
C GLY A 61 -3.50 4.13 15.21
N GLU A 62 -2.71 4.72 16.12
CA GLU A 62 -3.09 5.02 17.50
C GLU A 62 -3.26 6.54 17.64
N GLN A 63 -4.37 6.96 18.24
CA GLN A 63 -4.88 8.33 18.11
C GLN A 63 -3.99 9.35 18.84
N MET A 64 -3.14 10.08 18.12
CA MET A 64 -2.55 11.32 18.59
C MET A 64 -3.37 12.51 18.04
N GLU A 65 -4.10 13.19 18.92
CA GLU A 65 -4.83 14.40 18.56
C GLU A 65 -4.00 15.63 18.94
N ILE A 66 -3.73 16.52 17.98
CA ILE A 66 -3.02 17.77 18.22
C ILE A 66 -3.97 18.92 17.92
N LYS A 67 -4.48 19.54 18.98
CA LYS A 67 -5.32 20.73 18.87
C LYS A 67 -4.45 21.97 18.78
N LEU A 68 -4.63 22.74 17.71
CA LEU A 68 -3.89 23.98 17.45
C LEU A 68 -4.88 25.16 17.44
N THR A 69 -4.59 26.19 18.22
CA THR A 69 -5.28 27.48 18.19
C THR A 69 -4.36 28.47 17.48
N SER A 70 -4.52 28.61 16.17
CA SER A 70 -3.62 29.38 15.33
C SER A 70 -4.21 30.74 14.96
N LEU A 71 -3.37 31.78 14.95
CA LEU A 71 -3.69 33.09 14.40
C LEU A 71 -3.53 33.15 12.87
N GLY A 72 -3.11 32.05 12.24
CA GLY A 72 -2.94 31.90 10.80
C GLY A 72 -1.61 31.26 10.37
N ILE A 73 -1.47 31.01 9.07
CA ILE A 73 -0.26 30.46 8.46
C ILE A 73 0.67 31.62 8.05
N SER A 74 1.85 31.71 8.67
CA SER A 74 2.88 32.69 8.30
C SER A 74 3.62 32.26 7.03
N ARG A 75 4.03 30.99 6.98
CA ARG A 75 4.87 30.43 5.91
C ARG A 75 4.28 29.11 5.41
N PHE A 76 4.28 28.94 4.10
CA PHE A 76 3.88 27.70 3.44
C PHE A 76 4.88 27.40 2.32
N ILE A 77 5.52 26.24 2.35
CA ILE A 77 6.51 25.80 1.35
C ILE A 77 6.15 24.41 0.88
N GLU A 78 6.26 24.20 -0.43
CA GLU A 78 6.20 22.89 -1.06
C GLU A 78 7.47 22.69 -1.90
N ASN A 79 8.31 21.74 -1.51
CA ASN A 79 9.57 21.43 -2.18
C ASN A 79 9.50 20.03 -2.80
N ALA A 80 9.98 19.89 -4.04
CA ALA A 80 10.24 18.59 -4.63
C ALA A 80 11.54 18.02 -4.06
N TYR A 81 11.55 16.74 -3.71
CA TYR A 81 12.77 16.09 -3.23
C TYR A 81 13.68 15.74 -4.41
N SER A 82 14.96 16.14 -4.35
CA SER A 82 15.87 16.08 -5.50
C SER A 82 16.16 14.67 -6.04
N LYS A 83 15.91 13.63 -5.23
CA LYS A 83 16.17 12.23 -5.59
C LYS A 83 14.94 11.49 -6.12
N ASP A 84 13.74 12.00 -5.87
CA ASP A 84 12.48 11.39 -6.31
C ASP A 84 11.45 12.51 -6.56
N PRO A 85 11.09 12.80 -7.83
CA PRO A 85 10.18 13.89 -8.17
C PRO A 85 8.76 13.69 -7.63
N ASP A 86 8.38 12.45 -7.31
CA ASP A 86 7.08 12.09 -6.72
C ASP A 86 7.06 12.29 -5.20
N GLN A 87 8.22 12.42 -4.56
CA GLN A 87 8.34 12.78 -3.14
C GLN A 87 8.37 14.30 -2.97
N LYS A 88 7.57 14.79 -2.04
CA LYS A 88 7.48 16.20 -1.65
C LYS A 88 7.77 16.37 -0.17
N GLU A 89 8.33 17.52 0.17
CA GLU A 89 8.35 18.04 1.53
C GLU A 89 7.45 19.28 1.58
N ILE A 90 6.41 19.22 2.42
CA ILE A 90 5.48 20.32 2.65
C ILE A 90 5.76 20.86 4.04
N GLU A 91 6.01 22.16 4.16
CA GLU A 91 6.22 22.83 5.44
C GLU A 91 5.18 23.94 5.61
N ALA A 92 4.45 23.89 6.73
CA ALA A 92 3.49 24.92 7.13
C ALA A 92 3.86 25.45 8.52
N SER A 93 4.14 26.74 8.60
CA SER A 93 4.39 27.45 9.87
C SER A 93 3.17 28.26 10.27
N PHE A 94 2.74 28.05 11.50
CA PHE A 94 1.54 28.59 12.10
C PHE A 94 1.91 29.56 13.21
N ILE A 95 1.29 30.73 13.18
CA ILE A 95 1.45 31.73 14.24
C ILE A 95 0.59 31.30 15.42
N MET A 96 1.22 31.19 16.58
CA MET A 96 0.58 30.90 17.87
C MET A 96 0.79 32.10 18.81
N PRO A 97 -0.07 32.31 19.82
CA PRO A 97 0.10 33.40 20.78
C PRO A 97 1.45 33.44 21.52
N LYS A 98 2.14 32.28 21.64
CA LYS A 98 3.40 32.12 22.38
C LYS A 98 4.57 31.63 21.52
N GLY A 99 4.47 31.71 20.19
CA GLY A 99 5.54 31.23 19.30
C GLY A 99 5.08 30.81 17.92
N VAL A 100 5.90 30.03 17.24
CA VAL A 100 5.61 29.46 15.92
C VAL A 100 5.53 27.95 16.04
N PHE A 101 4.49 27.38 15.45
CA PHE A 101 4.35 25.93 15.31
C PHE A 101 4.63 25.57 13.85
N THR A 102 5.58 24.67 13.58
CA THR A 102 5.92 24.24 12.22
C THR A 102 5.59 22.76 12.05
N LEU A 103 4.78 22.46 11.03
CA LEU A 103 4.44 21.11 10.60
C LEU A 103 5.13 20.83 9.26
N SER A 104 6.00 19.83 9.24
CA SER A 104 6.68 19.35 8.03
C SER A 104 6.19 17.95 7.67
N LEU A 105 5.69 17.77 6.46
CA LEU A 105 5.17 16.52 5.91
C LEU A 105 6.09 16.07 4.79
N TYR A 106 6.56 14.83 4.87
CA TYR A 106 7.36 14.23 3.81
C TYR A 106 6.62 13.01 3.28
N GLY A 107 6.44 12.92 1.96
CA GLY A 107 5.62 11.88 1.33
C GLY A 107 5.23 12.19 -0.11
N ARG A 108 4.14 11.59 -0.61
CA ARG A 108 3.70 11.74 -2.01
C ARG A 108 2.29 12.29 -2.13
N TYR A 109 2.01 13.02 -3.21
CA TYR A 109 0.64 13.38 -3.57
C TYR A 109 -0.16 12.16 -4.02
N LEU A 110 -1.40 12.13 -3.57
CA LEU A 110 -2.41 11.17 -3.94
C LEU A 110 -3.11 11.71 -5.18
N LYS A 111 -3.17 10.94 -6.28
CA LYS A 111 -4.01 11.30 -7.43
C LYS A 111 -5.47 11.42 -6.96
N ASP A 112 -6.26 12.33 -7.54
CA ASP A 112 -7.68 12.51 -7.14
C ASP A 112 -8.48 11.24 -7.48
N ASN A 113 -8.52 10.35 -6.51
CA ASN A 113 -9.08 9.01 -6.58
C ASN A 113 -10.15 8.81 -5.52
N ARG A 114 -10.85 9.89 -5.13
CA ARG A 114 -11.90 9.83 -4.10
C ARG A 114 -12.90 8.71 -4.36
N GLY A 115 -13.35 8.55 -5.62
CA GLY A 115 -14.23 7.44 -5.99
C GLY A 115 -13.63 6.06 -5.78
N LYS A 116 -12.34 5.88 -6.08
CA LYS A 116 -11.62 4.61 -5.89
C LYS A 116 -11.42 4.30 -4.40
N ARG A 117 -11.12 5.30 -3.58
CA ARG A 117 -11.01 5.16 -2.12
C ARG A 117 -12.35 4.85 -1.47
N THR A 118 -13.42 5.53 -1.87
CA THR A 118 -14.77 5.24 -1.37
C THR A 118 -15.16 3.79 -1.67
N LYS A 119 -14.93 3.33 -2.92
CA LYS A 119 -15.14 1.93 -3.30
C LYS A 119 -14.28 0.96 -2.48
N PHE A 120 -13.03 1.32 -2.21
CA PHE A 120 -12.12 0.49 -1.42
C PHE A 120 -12.58 0.38 0.04
N ASN A 121 -13.03 1.49 0.64
CA ASN A 121 -13.55 1.48 2.00
C ASN A 121 -14.84 0.66 2.11
N ASP A 122 -15.75 0.78 1.15
CA ASP A 122 -16.94 -0.08 1.07
C ASP A 122 -16.58 -1.57 0.98
N LEU A 123 -15.60 -1.90 0.13
CA LEU A 123 -15.07 -3.25 0.01
C LEU A 123 -14.51 -3.78 1.33
N VAL A 124 -13.74 -2.97 2.05
CA VAL A 124 -13.21 -3.30 3.38
C VAL A 124 -14.35 -3.58 4.36
N THR A 125 -15.38 -2.72 4.40
CA THR A 125 -16.54 -2.89 5.28
C THR A 125 -17.29 -4.18 4.99
N ARG A 126 -17.55 -4.49 3.71
CA ARG A 126 -18.23 -5.74 3.32
C ARG A 126 -17.40 -6.97 3.65
N ALA A 127 -16.10 -6.95 3.37
CA ALA A 127 -15.21 -8.06 3.67
C ALA A 127 -15.10 -8.32 5.18
N ALA A 128 -15.09 -7.27 6.00
CA ALA A 128 -15.06 -7.39 7.46
C ALA A 128 -16.35 -8.02 8.04
N ALA A 129 -17.50 -7.81 7.39
CA ALA A 129 -18.79 -8.39 7.79
C ALA A 129 -19.07 -9.78 7.18
N CYS A 130 -18.13 -10.34 6.41
CA CYS A 130 -18.35 -11.59 5.69
C CYS A 130 -18.39 -12.81 6.63
N ILE A 131 -19.46 -13.61 6.54
CA ILE A 131 -19.65 -14.86 7.31
C ILE A 131 -19.77 -16.11 6.43
N THR A 132 -19.45 -16.00 5.14
CA THR A 132 -19.69 -17.06 4.12
C THR A 132 -18.93 -18.37 4.41
N CYS A 133 -17.83 -18.31 5.16
CA CYS A 133 -17.00 -19.47 5.50
C CYS A 133 -17.18 -19.83 6.99
N PRO A 134 -17.94 -20.89 7.34
CA PRO A 134 -18.30 -21.19 8.73
C PRO A 134 -17.11 -21.42 9.68
N LYS A 135 -15.98 -21.90 9.16
CA LYS A 135 -14.76 -22.14 9.96
C LYS A 135 -13.92 -20.89 10.20
N MET A 136 -14.34 -19.74 9.67
CA MET A 136 -13.59 -18.49 9.71
C MET A 136 -14.48 -17.30 10.09
N THR A 137 -15.68 -17.52 10.63
CA THR A 137 -16.61 -16.42 10.98
C THR A 137 -16.02 -15.50 12.06
N GLU A 138 -15.28 -16.07 13.01
CA GLU A 138 -14.59 -15.31 14.06
C GLU A 138 -13.25 -14.70 13.59
N LYS A 139 -12.82 -15.03 12.37
CA LYS A 139 -11.57 -14.55 11.80
C LYS A 139 -11.83 -13.23 11.08
N LYS A 140 -11.25 -12.16 11.59
CA LYS A 140 -11.28 -10.86 10.91
C LYS A 140 -10.52 -10.92 9.59
N ALA A 141 -11.09 -10.35 8.53
CA ALA A 141 -10.46 -10.23 7.22
C ALA A 141 -9.18 -9.36 7.27
N VAL A 142 -8.18 -9.72 6.47
CA VAL A 142 -6.95 -8.95 6.25
C VAL A 142 -7.10 -8.15 4.97
N ILE A 143 -7.83 -7.05 5.09
CA ILE A 143 -7.98 -6.04 4.05
C ILE A 143 -8.15 -4.68 4.70
N SER A 144 -7.27 -3.74 4.37
CA SER A 144 -7.33 -2.35 4.79
C SER A 144 -6.36 -1.52 3.95
N ARG A 145 -6.12 -0.26 4.32
CA ARG A 145 -5.05 0.57 3.74
C ARG A 145 -3.65 -0.08 3.85
N LEU A 146 -3.45 -0.99 4.80
CA LEU A 146 -2.21 -1.75 5.01
C LEU A 146 -1.87 -2.71 3.87
N ASN A 147 -2.80 -2.92 2.94
CA ASN A 147 -2.57 -3.69 1.71
C ASN A 147 -1.68 -2.93 0.71
N GLY A 148 -1.36 -1.67 0.95
CA GLY A 148 -0.46 -0.88 0.11
C GLY A 148 -1.21 0.02 -0.87
N ASN A 149 -0.54 0.41 -1.95
CA ASN A 149 -1.05 1.43 -2.85
C ASN A 149 -2.16 0.89 -3.75
N ILE A 150 -3.38 1.39 -3.58
CA ILE A 150 -4.51 1.01 -4.45
C ILE A 150 -4.33 1.45 -5.90
N GLU A 151 -3.36 2.29 -6.22
CA GLU A 151 -2.96 2.66 -7.59
C GLU A 151 -1.72 1.91 -8.10
N ALA A 152 -1.27 0.88 -7.38
CA ALA A 152 -0.05 0.18 -7.75
C ALA A 152 -0.17 -0.50 -9.11
N ASP A 153 0.88 -0.34 -9.93
CA ASP A 153 1.03 -1.09 -11.18
C ASP A 153 1.39 -2.57 -10.94
N LEU A 154 1.80 -2.91 -9.72
CA LEU A 154 2.18 -4.26 -9.27
C LEU A 154 1.30 -4.72 -8.12
N MET A 155 0.64 -5.86 -8.31
CA MET A 155 -0.20 -6.50 -7.29
C MET A 155 0.33 -7.89 -6.93
N PHE A 156 0.60 -8.16 -5.66
CA PHE A 156 0.97 -9.47 -5.13
C PHE A 156 -0.24 -10.17 -4.52
N ILE A 157 -0.42 -11.45 -4.85
CA ILE A 157 -1.49 -12.30 -4.31
C ILE A 157 -0.85 -13.51 -3.62
N GLY A 158 -0.93 -13.55 -2.29
CA GLY A 158 -0.59 -14.71 -1.47
C GLY A 158 -1.74 -15.70 -1.33
N GLU A 159 -1.53 -16.75 -0.54
CA GLU A 159 -2.54 -17.79 -0.31
C GLU A 159 -3.61 -17.35 0.69
N ALA A 160 -3.23 -17.10 1.94
CA ALA A 160 -4.08 -16.68 3.03
C ALA A 160 -3.22 -16.10 4.17
N PRO A 161 -3.80 -15.33 5.09
CA PRO A 161 -3.11 -14.88 6.30
C PRO A 161 -2.56 -16.04 7.13
N GLY A 162 -1.32 -15.92 7.59
CA GLY A 162 -0.75 -16.80 8.62
C GLY A 162 -1.17 -16.37 10.03
N SER A 163 -1.30 -17.34 10.95
CA SER A 163 -1.82 -17.08 12.29
C SER A 163 -0.90 -16.26 13.18
N SER A 164 0.41 -16.42 13.03
CA SER A 164 1.41 -15.61 13.75
C SER A 164 1.79 -14.34 13.00
N GLY A 165 1.25 -14.15 11.79
CA GLY A 165 1.58 -13.04 10.91
C GLY A 165 0.37 -12.16 10.66
N ALA A 166 -0.06 -12.11 9.40
CA ALA A 166 -1.13 -11.25 8.91
C ALA A 166 -2.47 -11.35 9.68
N GLU A 167 -2.80 -12.50 10.31
CA GLU A 167 -3.99 -12.59 11.18
C GLU A 167 -3.90 -11.64 12.37
N LEU A 168 -2.71 -11.50 12.98
CA LEU A 168 -2.47 -10.64 14.13
C LEU A 168 -2.18 -9.21 13.70
N THR A 169 -1.25 -9.04 12.77
CA THR A 169 -0.74 -7.72 12.37
C THR A 169 -1.72 -6.93 11.52
N ARG A 170 -2.68 -7.60 10.87
CA ARG A 170 -3.58 -7.00 9.85
C ARG A 170 -2.88 -6.47 8.61
N VAL A 171 -1.58 -6.73 8.48
CA VAL A 171 -0.77 -6.37 7.32
C VAL A 171 -0.54 -7.66 6.51
N PRO A 172 -0.91 -7.71 5.22
CA PRO A 172 -0.79 -8.94 4.43
C PRO A 172 0.69 -9.32 4.21
N MET A 173 1.03 -10.60 4.15
CA MET A 173 2.43 -11.06 3.97
C MET A 173 3.41 -10.39 4.96
N SER A 174 3.08 -10.36 6.26
CA SER A 174 3.96 -9.84 7.32
C SER A 174 3.87 -10.64 8.62
N GLY A 175 4.82 -10.42 9.53
CA GLY A 175 4.83 -10.92 10.91
C GLY A 175 5.24 -12.38 11.10
N ASP A 176 5.09 -13.23 10.08
CA ASP A 176 5.67 -14.58 10.08
C ASP A 176 6.89 -14.69 9.15
N SER A 177 7.60 -15.82 9.23
CA SER A 177 8.79 -16.08 8.39
C SER A 177 8.53 -16.00 6.89
N SER A 178 7.29 -16.21 6.42
CA SER A 178 6.97 -16.06 5.00
C SER A 178 6.88 -14.58 4.63
N GLY A 179 6.32 -13.77 5.51
CA GLY A 179 6.29 -12.31 5.40
C GLY A 179 7.68 -11.69 5.45
N GLU A 180 8.54 -12.11 6.38
CA GLU A 180 9.93 -11.66 6.47
C GLU A 180 10.72 -11.97 5.19
N ASN A 181 10.61 -13.20 4.67
CA ASN A 181 11.24 -13.56 3.41
C ASN A 181 10.68 -12.76 2.22
N PHE A 182 9.37 -12.48 2.21
CA PHE A 182 8.75 -11.66 1.18
C PHE A 182 9.30 -10.24 1.21
N GLU A 183 9.42 -9.65 2.40
CA GLU A 183 9.98 -8.31 2.60
C GLU A 183 11.44 -8.24 2.14
N GLU A 184 12.25 -9.25 2.48
CA GLU A 184 13.63 -9.35 2.01
C GLU A 184 13.72 -9.42 0.47
N LEU A 185 12.87 -10.23 -0.17
CA LEU A 185 12.84 -10.38 -1.63
C LEU A 185 12.35 -9.10 -2.33
N LEU A 186 11.37 -8.41 -1.75
CA LEU A 186 10.88 -7.13 -2.25
C LEU A 186 11.96 -6.04 -2.17
N ASN A 187 12.61 -5.93 -1.01
CA ASN A 187 13.73 -5.01 -0.78
C ASN A 187 14.94 -5.34 -1.67
N HIS A 188 15.19 -6.63 -1.95
CA HIS A 188 16.27 -7.06 -2.84
C HIS A 188 16.14 -6.47 -4.26
N ILE A 189 14.91 -6.23 -4.71
CA ILE A 189 14.65 -5.58 -6.00
C ILE A 189 14.41 -4.07 -5.88
N GLY A 190 14.61 -3.51 -4.69
CA GLY A 190 14.48 -2.08 -4.41
C GLY A 190 13.06 -1.55 -4.57
N LEU A 191 12.06 -2.40 -4.29
CA LEU A 191 10.67 -1.97 -4.15
C LEU A 191 10.31 -1.92 -2.68
N THR A 192 9.40 -1.02 -2.33
CA THR A 192 8.81 -0.93 -0.99
C THR A 192 7.33 -1.28 -1.01
N ARG A 193 6.76 -1.58 0.16
CA ARG A 193 5.34 -1.97 0.28
C ARG A 193 4.37 -0.88 -0.15
N ASP A 194 4.74 0.40 -0.01
CA ASP A 194 3.94 1.55 -0.45
C ASP A 194 3.92 1.71 -1.97
N GLU A 195 4.77 1.00 -2.71
CA GLU A 195 4.81 1.03 -4.18
C GLU A 195 3.98 -0.08 -4.82
N VAL A 196 3.52 -1.04 -4.02
CA VAL A 196 2.82 -2.23 -4.49
C VAL A 196 1.48 -2.41 -3.77
N TYR A 197 0.60 -3.24 -4.32
CA TYR A 197 -0.60 -3.70 -3.63
C TYR A 197 -0.43 -5.19 -3.27
N ILE A 198 -0.73 -5.58 -2.04
CA ILE A 198 -0.52 -6.94 -1.53
C ILE A 198 -1.85 -7.44 -0.95
N THR A 199 -2.26 -8.65 -1.33
CA THR A 199 -3.47 -9.29 -0.81
C THR A 199 -3.31 -10.81 -0.80
N HIS A 200 -4.39 -11.52 -0.45
CA HIS A 200 -4.44 -12.98 -0.45
C HIS A 200 -5.64 -13.49 -1.25
N ALA A 201 -5.56 -14.74 -1.69
CA ALA A 201 -6.68 -15.46 -2.30
C ALA A 201 -7.87 -15.63 -1.34
N VAL A 202 -7.59 -15.80 -0.04
CA VAL A 202 -8.59 -15.81 1.03
C VAL A 202 -8.19 -14.77 2.06
N LEU A 203 -9.11 -13.88 2.45
CA LEU A 203 -8.81 -12.76 3.34
C LEU A 203 -8.76 -13.12 4.82
N CYS A 204 -9.27 -14.27 5.23
CA CYS A 204 -9.27 -14.74 6.62
C CYS A 204 -8.27 -15.89 6.81
N CYS A 205 -7.70 -16.03 8.02
CA CYS A 205 -6.80 -17.13 8.34
C CYS A 205 -7.56 -18.47 8.41
N PRO A 206 -7.24 -19.46 7.55
CA PRO A 206 -7.89 -20.75 7.55
C PRO A 206 -7.31 -21.67 8.64
N THR A 207 -8.10 -21.94 9.67
CA THR A 207 -7.78 -22.90 10.72
C THR A 207 -8.63 -24.17 10.62
N ASP A 208 -8.13 -25.28 11.17
CA ASP A 208 -8.91 -26.49 11.42
C ASP A 208 -9.68 -26.40 12.77
N LYS A 209 -10.36 -27.48 13.16
CA LYS A 209 -11.15 -27.52 14.40
C LYS A 209 -10.34 -27.42 15.70
N TYR A 210 -9.01 -27.45 15.60
CA TYR A 210 -8.07 -27.32 16.72
C TYR A 210 -7.28 -26.01 16.63
N GLU A 211 -7.79 -25.02 15.89
CA GLU A 211 -7.13 -23.73 15.62
C GLU A 211 -5.77 -23.84 14.92
N LYS A 212 -5.47 -24.97 14.27
CA LYS A 212 -4.22 -25.14 13.52
C LYS A 212 -4.37 -24.59 12.11
N VAL A 213 -3.40 -23.77 11.68
CA VAL A 213 -3.34 -23.23 10.31
C VAL A 213 -3.27 -24.36 9.29
N ARG A 214 -4.05 -24.22 8.23
CA ARG A 214 -4.12 -25.15 7.10
C ARG A 214 -4.17 -24.38 5.79
N VAL A 215 -4.14 -25.12 4.67
CA VAL A 215 -4.42 -24.56 3.35
C VAL A 215 -5.93 -24.28 3.23
N PRO A 216 -6.36 -23.15 2.61
CA PRO A 216 -7.77 -22.92 2.32
C PRO A 216 -8.29 -23.96 1.32
N SER A 217 -9.51 -24.43 1.54
CA SER A 217 -10.21 -25.32 0.62
C SER A 217 -10.59 -24.60 -0.67
N THR A 218 -10.87 -25.36 -1.73
CA THR A 218 -11.38 -24.82 -3.00
C THR A 218 -12.66 -24.03 -2.82
N LYS A 219 -13.54 -24.46 -1.90
CA LYS A 219 -14.78 -23.74 -1.56
C LYS A 219 -14.49 -22.40 -0.88
N GLU A 220 -13.54 -22.34 0.04
CA GLU A 220 -13.16 -21.08 0.71
C GLU A 220 -12.51 -20.10 -0.28
N ILE A 221 -11.67 -20.58 -1.19
CA ILE A 221 -11.14 -19.77 -2.30
C ILE A 221 -12.27 -19.26 -3.18
N ALA A 222 -13.22 -20.11 -3.56
CA ALA A 222 -14.37 -19.70 -4.38
C ALA A 222 -15.24 -18.66 -3.68
N ASN A 223 -15.54 -18.85 -2.40
CA ASN A 223 -16.29 -17.90 -1.59
C ASN A 223 -15.61 -16.52 -1.54
N CYS A 224 -14.28 -16.47 -1.46
CA CYS A 224 -13.53 -15.21 -1.36
C CYS A 224 -13.16 -14.59 -2.73
N SER A 225 -13.37 -15.33 -3.83
CA SER A 225 -12.92 -14.92 -5.17
C SER A 225 -13.53 -13.61 -5.67
N HIS A 226 -14.75 -13.28 -5.26
CA HIS A 226 -15.39 -12.01 -5.62
C HIS A 226 -14.67 -10.82 -4.98
N TYR A 227 -14.27 -10.90 -3.71
CA TYR A 227 -13.45 -9.86 -3.08
C TYR A 227 -12.08 -9.70 -3.75
N LEU A 228 -11.48 -10.80 -4.22
CA LEU A 228 -10.24 -10.71 -4.98
C LEU A 228 -10.45 -10.04 -6.34
N LEU A 229 -11.52 -10.39 -7.06
CA LEU A 229 -11.87 -9.75 -8.32
C LEU A 229 -12.09 -8.25 -8.14
N GLU A 230 -12.89 -7.85 -7.15
CA GLU A 230 -13.15 -6.43 -6.85
C GLU A 230 -11.85 -5.68 -6.53
N GLN A 231 -10.90 -6.28 -5.79
CA GLN A 231 -9.59 -5.68 -5.56
C GLN A 231 -8.80 -5.52 -6.87
N ILE A 232 -8.78 -6.53 -7.74
CA ILE A 232 -8.07 -6.48 -9.04
C ILE A 232 -8.67 -5.38 -9.95
N GLU A 233 -10.01 -5.31 -10.01
CA GLU A 233 -10.73 -4.31 -10.82
C GLU A 233 -10.61 -2.90 -10.24
N LEU A 234 -10.53 -2.77 -8.92
CA LEU A 234 -10.29 -1.50 -8.26
C LEU A 234 -8.85 -1.04 -8.50
N VAL A 235 -7.86 -1.90 -8.23
CA VAL A 235 -6.44 -1.56 -8.32
C VAL A 235 -6.02 -1.33 -9.77
N GLN A 236 -6.51 -2.16 -10.69
CA GLN A 236 -6.13 -2.19 -12.11
C GLN A 236 -4.61 -2.28 -12.32
N PRO A 237 -3.92 -3.27 -11.71
CA PRO A 237 -2.48 -3.38 -11.82
C PRO A 237 -2.08 -3.69 -13.27
N LYS A 238 -0.89 -3.25 -13.71
CA LYS A 238 -0.31 -3.70 -14.98
C LYS A 238 0.16 -5.15 -14.92
N MET A 239 0.57 -5.60 -13.73
CA MET A 239 1.05 -6.95 -13.49
C MET A 239 0.57 -7.51 -12.15
N ILE A 240 0.09 -8.76 -12.17
CA ILE A 240 -0.32 -9.53 -11.00
C ILE A 240 0.73 -10.60 -10.73
N VAL A 241 1.33 -10.61 -9.55
CA VAL A 241 2.30 -11.59 -9.09
C VAL A 241 1.61 -12.57 -8.15
N THR A 242 1.51 -13.84 -8.54
CA THR A 242 0.93 -14.87 -7.67
C THR A 242 2.01 -15.58 -6.88
N LEU A 243 1.87 -15.67 -5.57
CA LEU A 243 2.80 -16.38 -4.68
C LEU A 243 2.23 -17.76 -4.32
N GLY A 244 2.66 -18.77 -5.06
CA GLY A 244 2.24 -20.16 -4.87
C GLY A 244 1.03 -20.56 -5.73
N SER A 245 0.70 -21.86 -5.69
CA SER A 245 -0.31 -22.43 -6.58
C SER A 245 -1.75 -22.09 -6.16
N ASN A 246 -2.00 -21.80 -4.88
CA ASN A 246 -3.34 -21.45 -4.42
C ASN A 246 -3.74 -20.02 -4.85
N ALA A 247 -2.78 -19.09 -4.95
CA ALA A 247 -3.02 -17.79 -5.58
C ALA A 247 -3.41 -17.93 -7.07
N LEU A 248 -2.74 -18.81 -7.82
CA LEU A 248 -3.16 -19.14 -9.20
C LEU A 248 -4.55 -19.78 -9.25
N LYS A 249 -4.87 -20.72 -8.35
CA LYS A 249 -6.21 -21.32 -8.29
C LYS A 249 -7.31 -20.27 -8.06
N ALA A 250 -7.02 -19.21 -7.28
CA ALA A 250 -7.94 -18.12 -7.06
C ALA A 250 -8.23 -17.36 -8.35
N LEU A 251 -7.19 -16.99 -9.11
CA LEU A 251 -7.35 -16.39 -10.44
C LEU A 251 -8.14 -17.31 -11.39
N ASN A 252 -7.84 -18.62 -11.38
CA ASN A 252 -8.57 -19.62 -12.17
C ASN A 252 -10.04 -19.81 -11.74
N THR A 253 -10.40 -19.40 -10.52
CA THR A 253 -11.78 -19.40 -10.06
C THR A 253 -12.54 -18.20 -10.61
N ILE A 254 -11.88 -17.04 -10.70
CA ILE A 254 -12.41 -15.82 -11.31
C ILE A 254 -12.55 -15.99 -12.83
N LYS A 255 -11.48 -16.37 -13.51
CA LYS A 255 -11.46 -16.62 -14.96
C LYS A 255 -10.45 -17.70 -15.30
N LYS A 256 -10.89 -18.71 -16.07
CA LYS A 256 -10.09 -19.89 -16.38
C LYS A 256 -8.78 -19.55 -17.09
N HIS A 257 -7.72 -20.28 -16.75
CA HIS A 257 -6.40 -20.20 -17.38
C HIS A 257 -5.67 -21.53 -17.34
N SER A 258 -4.67 -21.69 -18.21
CA SER A 258 -3.78 -22.86 -18.27
C SER A 258 -2.44 -22.66 -17.52
N ILE A 259 -2.28 -21.54 -16.80
CA ILE A 259 -1.04 -21.23 -16.08
C ILE A 259 -0.78 -22.25 -14.96
N VAL A 260 0.33 -22.96 -15.09
CA VAL A 260 0.85 -23.93 -14.10
C VAL A 260 2.11 -23.37 -13.46
N LEU A 261 2.16 -23.30 -12.12
CA LEU A 261 3.27 -22.69 -11.37
C LEU A 261 4.63 -23.29 -11.74
N LYS A 262 4.74 -24.62 -11.80
CA LYS A 262 6.03 -25.30 -12.04
C LYS A 262 6.61 -24.95 -13.41
N ASP A 263 5.76 -24.82 -14.41
CA ASP A 263 6.17 -24.68 -15.81
C ASP A 263 6.39 -23.20 -16.18
N HIS A 264 5.63 -22.30 -15.54
CA HIS A 264 5.62 -20.87 -15.86
C HIS A 264 6.26 -19.99 -14.77
N VAL A 265 6.98 -20.59 -13.80
CA VAL A 265 7.66 -19.82 -12.74
C VAL A 265 8.58 -18.76 -13.35
N ALA A 266 8.45 -17.54 -12.86
CA ALA A 266 9.21 -16.37 -13.29
C ALA A 266 9.11 -16.07 -14.80
N GLN A 267 7.98 -16.40 -15.42
CA GLN A 267 7.67 -16.10 -16.82
C GLN A 267 6.32 -15.39 -16.89
N PRO A 268 6.22 -14.18 -17.49
CA PRO A 268 4.95 -13.49 -17.62
C PRO A 268 3.98 -14.28 -18.51
N GLN A 269 2.76 -14.45 -18.04
CA GLN A 269 1.66 -15.11 -18.74
C GLN A 269 0.52 -14.13 -18.94
N GLN A 270 -0.23 -14.26 -20.03
CA GLN A 270 -1.43 -13.46 -20.23
C GLN A 270 -2.61 -14.06 -19.46
N TRP A 271 -3.33 -13.23 -18.72
CA TRP A 271 -4.60 -13.59 -18.11
C TRP A 271 -5.57 -12.43 -18.24
N ASN A 272 -6.59 -12.59 -19.08
CA ASN A 272 -7.51 -11.51 -19.42
C ASN A 272 -6.75 -10.28 -19.98
N SER A 273 -6.97 -9.10 -19.43
CA SER A 273 -6.24 -7.85 -19.72
C SER A 273 -4.95 -7.70 -18.90
N TYR A 274 -4.63 -8.64 -18.01
CA TYR A 274 -3.52 -8.54 -17.06
C TYR A 274 -2.37 -9.46 -17.45
N LYS A 275 -1.13 -9.03 -17.15
CA LYS A 275 0.02 -9.94 -17.12
C LYS A 275 0.09 -10.60 -15.74
N VAL A 276 0.18 -11.92 -15.70
CA VAL A 276 0.39 -12.70 -14.47
C VAL A 276 1.84 -13.19 -14.43
N PHE A 277 2.53 -12.97 -13.31
CA PHE A 277 3.90 -13.42 -13.09
C PHE A 277 3.92 -14.45 -11.95
N PRO A 278 3.96 -15.76 -12.28
CA PRO A 278 3.86 -16.81 -11.27
C PRO A 278 5.17 -16.98 -10.50
N LEU A 279 5.10 -16.93 -9.17
CA LEU A 279 6.22 -17.19 -8.27
C LEU A 279 5.86 -18.28 -7.27
N TYR A 280 6.89 -18.95 -6.74
CA TYR A 280 6.69 -19.82 -5.58
C TYR A 280 6.40 -19.00 -4.33
N HIS A 281 5.68 -19.60 -3.38
CA HIS A 281 5.43 -18.98 -2.08
C HIS A 281 6.74 -18.80 -1.30
N THR A 282 6.86 -17.69 -0.58
CA THR A 282 8.06 -17.29 0.19
C THR A 282 8.22 -18.03 1.53
N SER A 283 7.48 -19.13 1.73
CA SER A 283 7.53 -19.84 3.00
C SER A 283 8.80 -20.68 3.13
N THR A 284 9.30 -20.79 4.36
CA THR A 284 10.46 -21.64 4.68
C THR A 284 10.24 -23.09 4.27
N VAL A 285 9.00 -23.60 4.28
CA VAL A 285 8.67 -24.95 3.80
C VAL A 285 9.02 -25.14 2.32
N VAL A 286 8.74 -24.16 1.46
CA VAL A 286 9.10 -24.23 0.03
C VAL A 286 10.61 -24.28 -0.15
N MET A 287 11.33 -23.46 0.61
CA MET A 287 12.79 -23.34 0.55
C MET A 287 13.48 -24.60 1.11
N ASN A 288 13.07 -25.05 2.30
CA ASN A 288 13.65 -26.18 3.02
C ASN A 288 13.38 -27.52 2.32
N ARG A 289 12.21 -27.64 1.66
CA ARG A 289 11.92 -28.79 0.78
C ARG A 289 12.54 -28.66 -0.61
N ARG A 290 13.38 -27.64 -0.84
CA ARG A 290 14.11 -27.37 -2.09
C ARG A 290 13.22 -27.34 -3.34
N LYS A 291 11.94 -26.95 -3.20
CA LYS A 291 11.03 -26.76 -4.35
C LYS A 291 11.46 -25.54 -5.18
N ARG A 292 11.86 -24.47 -4.47
CA ARG A 292 12.49 -23.27 -5.02
C ARG A 292 13.34 -22.64 -3.93
N THR A 293 14.66 -22.72 -4.04
CA THR A 293 15.58 -22.23 -3.01
C THR A 293 15.50 -20.71 -2.87
N LYS A 294 15.98 -20.16 -1.74
CA LYS A 294 16.03 -18.71 -1.54
C LYS A 294 16.79 -17.99 -2.67
N GLN A 295 17.95 -18.54 -3.08
CA GLN A 295 18.73 -18.00 -4.20
C GLN A 295 17.94 -18.00 -5.53
N GLN A 296 17.19 -19.07 -5.81
CA GLN A 296 16.34 -19.10 -7.01
C GLN A 296 15.20 -18.08 -6.92
N GLN A 297 14.60 -17.89 -5.74
CA GLN A 297 13.58 -16.86 -5.55
C GLN A 297 14.14 -15.44 -5.72
N MET A 298 15.36 -15.16 -5.25
CA MET A 298 16.03 -13.88 -5.52
C MET A 298 16.20 -13.63 -7.01
N GLN A 299 16.64 -14.65 -7.78
CA GLN A 299 16.73 -14.56 -9.24
C GLN A 299 15.36 -14.34 -9.90
N ASP A 300 14.32 -14.98 -9.38
CA ASP A 300 12.95 -14.83 -9.87
C ASP A 300 12.42 -13.41 -9.65
N PHE A 301 12.73 -12.78 -8.50
CA PHE A 301 12.39 -11.39 -8.23
C PHE A 301 13.18 -10.42 -9.13
N ILE A 302 14.46 -10.69 -9.43
CA ILE A 302 15.22 -9.90 -10.41
C ILE A 302 14.53 -9.93 -11.79
N LYS A 303 14.05 -11.12 -12.22
CA LYS A 303 13.27 -11.25 -13.46
C LYS A 303 11.92 -10.53 -13.39
N LEU A 304 11.27 -10.54 -12.23
CA LEU A 304 10.06 -9.74 -12.00
C LEU A 304 10.35 -8.26 -12.25
N LYS A 305 11.41 -7.71 -11.63
CA LYS A 305 11.81 -6.31 -11.80
C LYS A 305 12.07 -5.96 -13.27
N SER A 306 12.86 -6.77 -13.97
CA SER A 306 13.17 -6.50 -15.39
C SER A 306 11.92 -6.56 -16.28
N THR A 307 11.03 -7.53 -16.04
CA THR A 307 9.77 -7.67 -16.78
C THR A 307 8.80 -6.52 -16.49
N TYR A 308 8.75 -6.07 -15.23
CA TYR A 308 7.94 -4.94 -14.79
C TYR A 308 8.41 -3.63 -15.44
N ILE A 309 9.71 -3.32 -15.36
CA ILE A 309 10.29 -2.12 -16.02
C ILE A 309 10.03 -2.14 -17.53
N GLY A 310 10.22 -3.30 -18.19
CA GLY A 310 9.92 -3.45 -19.62
C GLY A 310 8.43 -3.26 -19.96
N THR A 311 7.53 -3.47 -19.01
CA THR A 311 6.09 -3.24 -19.18
C THR A 311 5.71 -1.78 -18.95
N VAL A 312 6.41 -1.07 -18.04
CA VAL A 312 6.18 0.36 -17.78
C VAL A 312 6.81 1.25 -18.87
N GLY A 313 7.95 0.84 -19.43
CA GLY A 313 8.67 1.57 -20.49
C GLY A 313 8.05 1.52 -21.89
N GLN A 314 6.91 0.84 -22.08
CA GLN A 314 6.22 0.75 -23.38
C GLN A 314 5.06 1.76 -23.56
N VAL A 315 4.86 2.69 -22.63
CA VAL A 315 4.03 3.87 -22.91
C VAL A 315 4.89 4.83 -23.74
N GLN A 316 4.73 4.78 -25.07
CA GLN A 316 5.40 5.67 -26.02
C GLN A 316 5.17 7.14 -25.62
N CYS A 317 6.25 7.84 -25.24
CA CYS A 317 6.31 9.27 -25.46
C CYS A 317 6.17 9.52 -26.97
N PRO A 318 5.32 10.46 -27.42
CA PRO A 318 5.35 10.90 -28.81
C PRO A 318 6.73 11.50 -29.06
N THR A 319 7.53 10.83 -29.88
CA THR A 319 8.79 11.37 -30.39
C THR A 319 8.44 12.47 -31.39
N THR A 320 8.31 13.70 -30.93
CA THR A 320 8.52 14.86 -31.79
C THR A 320 10.02 15.12 -31.83
N GLU A 321 10.66 14.73 -32.92
CA GLU A 321 12.00 15.22 -33.25
C GLU A 321 11.98 16.76 -33.31
N PRO A 322 12.94 17.46 -32.69
CA PRO A 322 13.11 18.88 -32.96
C PRO A 322 13.77 19.03 -34.33
N SER A 323 12.99 19.52 -35.31
CA SER A 323 13.51 19.99 -36.58
C SER A 323 14.40 21.21 -36.36
N PHE A 324 15.72 21.00 -36.32
CA PHE A 324 16.68 22.10 -36.41
C PHE A 324 16.74 22.60 -37.86
N LYS A 325 16.02 23.68 -38.16
CA LYS A 325 16.39 24.55 -39.29
C LYS A 325 17.61 25.35 -38.87
N LYS A 326 18.74 25.13 -39.54
CA LYS A 326 19.90 26.03 -39.48
C LYS A 326 19.59 27.33 -40.25
N PRO A 327 20.18 28.47 -39.84
CA PRO A 327 19.96 29.77 -40.46
C PRO A 327 20.41 29.82 -41.92
#